data_AF-A0A543G0L5-F1
#
_entry.id   AF-A0A543G0L5-F1
#
_cell.length_a   1.000
_cell.length_b   1.000
_cell.length_c   1.000
_cell.angle_alpha   90.00
_cell.angle_beta   90.00
_cell.angle_gamma   90.00
#
_symmetry.space_group_name_H-M   'P 1'
#
loop_
_entity.id
_entity.type
_entity.pdbx_description
1 polymer ?
#
loop_
_entity_poly.entity_id
_entity_poly.type
_entity_poly.pdbx_seq_one_letter_code
_entity_poly.pdbx_strand_id
1 'polypeptide(L)'
;MASTLETGHNKNVANFSSAYQILEEMGTLYNPSNAKIQLVNLDPIRTSLQTVISELNNKKPIYKNAVSAREVAIAPLGKLMTKSSNFAKSLDISTTDKENIANQAKKIRGDQKPKSVNPETTETDGISTSQMSYDSRIANLDAYTTQLASHSEYAPNETEIQITSLQALHSTLVTLSQAVNSAGNALITARANRNNILYKNETNIIQLIKDVKSYLKSLGDAGKPYYNAIVKLQFKETK
;
A
#
# COMPACT_ATOMS: atom_id res chain seq x y z
N MET A 1 13.25 19.68 29.21
CA MET A 1 11.89 19.30 28.78
C MET A 1 11.94 18.97 27.30
N ALA A 2 11.70 17.71 26.92
CA ALA A 2 11.61 17.35 25.51
C ALA A 2 10.39 18.06 24.92
N SER A 3 10.61 18.96 23.96
CA SER A 3 9.51 19.62 23.27
C SER A 3 8.80 18.58 22.43
N THR A 4 7.62 18.14 22.86
CA THR A 4 6.70 17.33 22.05
C THR A 4 6.08 18.23 20.98
N LEU A 5 6.90 18.66 20.02
CA LEU A 5 6.39 19.23 18.78
C LEU A 5 5.75 18.10 18.01
N GLU A 6 4.42 18.01 18.06
CA GLU A 6 3.66 17.23 17.10
C GLU A 6 4.00 17.74 15.70
N THR A 7 4.59 16.88 14.88
CA THR A 7 5.02 17.20 13.53
C THR A 7 4.41 16.21 12.55
N GLY A 8 4.21 16.63 11.30
CA GLY A 8 3.71 15.76 10.23
C GLY A 8 2.51 16.33 9.48
N HIS A 9 1.97 15.52 8.56
CA HIS A 9 0.90 15.94 7.64
C HIS A 9 -0.34 16.46 8.34
N ASN A 10 -0.83 15.74 9.36
CA ASN A 10 -2.02 16.15 10.11
C ASN A 10 -1.80 17.48 10.82
N LYS A 11 -0.58 17.74 11.33
CA LYS A 11 -0.26 19.02 11.95
C LYS A 11 -0.26 20.16 10.93
N ASN A 12 0.30 19.94 9.74
CA ASN A 12 0.24 20.93 8.66
C ASN A 12 -1.22 21.25 8.28
N VAL A 13 -2.11 20.25 8.22
CA VAL A 13 -3.54 20.44 7.92
C VAL A 13 -4.24 21.23 9.04
N ALA A 14 -4.00 20.86 10.30
CA ALA A 14 -4.53 21.58 11.45
C ALA A 14 -4.05 23.04 11.48
N ASN A 15 -2.75 23.25 11.28
CA ASN A 15 -2.15 24.58 11.23
C ASN A 15 -2.69 25.42 10.07
N PHE A 16 -2.95 24.84 8.89
CA PHE A 16 -3.58 25.56 7.78
C PHE A 16 -5.02 25.98 8.13
N SER A 17 -5.76 25.12 8.82
CA SER A 17 -7.13 25.44 9.28
C SER A 17 -7.11 26.57 10.32
N SER A 18 -6.19 26.52 11.30
CA SER A 18 -6.00 27.61 12.26
C SER A 18 -5.55 28.91 11.59
N ALA A 19 -4.69 28.83 10.58
CA ALA A 19 -4.28 29.99 9.81
C ALA A 19 -5.48 30.62 9.11
N TYR A 20 -6.30 29.83 8.42
CA TYR A 20 -7.52 30.32 7.76
C TYR A 20 -8.44 31.06 8.74
N GLN A 21 -8.73 30.46 9.91
CA GLN A 21 -9.59 31.07 10.92
C GLN A 21 -9.05 32.42 11.41
N ILE A 22 -7.75 32.54 11.63
CA ILE A 22 -7.10 33.81 12.00
C ILE A 22 -7.35 34.88 10.91
N LEU A 23 -7.24 34.51 9.63
CA LEU A 23 -7.47 35.44 8.51
C LEU A 23 -8.95 35.83 8.38
N GLU A 24 -9.86 34.93 8.70
CA GLU A 24 -11.30 35.19 8.74
C GLU A 24 -11.67 36.18 9.85
N GLU A 25 -11.10 36.01 11.06
CA GLU A 25 -11.31 36.88 12.22
C GLU A 25 -10.80 38.32 11.99
N MET A 26 -9.88 38.54 11.06
CA MET A 26 -9.39 39.87 10.69
C MET A 26 -10.45 40.72 9.96
N GLY A 27 -11.50 40.12 9.41
CA GLY A 27 -12.53 40.82 8.64
C GLY A 27 -11.94 41.68 7.52
N THR A 28 -12.36 42.94 7.43
CA THR A 28 -11.96 43.87 6.35
C THR A 28 -10.47 44.23 6.35
N LEU A 29 -9.74 43.96 7.45
CA LEU A 29 -8.29 44.16 7.50
C LEU A 29 -7.55 43.18 6.58
N TYR A 30 -8.13 41.99 6.35
CA TYR A 30 -7.59 41.01 5.41
C TYR A 30 -8.20 41.19 4.02
N ASN A 31 -7.54 41.97 3.17
CA ASN A 31 -7.98 42.30 1.81
C ASN A 31 -6.81 42.24 0.80
N PRO A 32 -6.20 41.05 0.57
CA PRO A 32 -5.11 40.92 -0.39
C PRO A 32 -5.60 41.04 -1.84
N SER A 33 -4.82 41.73 -2.68
CA SER A 33 -5.02 41.77 -4.14
C SER A 33 -4.54 40.49 -4.85
N ASN A 34 -3.64 39.72 -4.21
CA ASN A 34 -3.22 38.41 -4.71
C ASN A 34 -4.34 37.40 -4.55
N ALA A 35 -4.97 37.02 -5.67
CA ALA A 35 -6.07 36.07 -5.70
C ALA A 35 -5.76 34.74 -4.98
N LYS A 36 -4.51 34.24 -5.04
CA LYS A 36 -4.13 32.94 -4.44
C LYS A 36 -4.32 32.90 -2.92
N ILE A 37 -4.24 34.04 -2.24
CA ILE A 37 -4.37 34.14 -0.78
C ILE A 37 -5.68 34.80 -0.34
N GLN A 38 -6.61 35.09 -1.25
CA GLN A 38 -7.94 35.55 -0.83
C GLN A 38 -8.68 34.43 -0.10
N LEU A 39 -9.48 34.77 0.93
CA LEU A 39 -10.22 33.79 1.74
C LEU A 39 -11.08 32.84 0.90
N VAL A 40 -11.73 33.37 -0.15
CA VAL A 40 -12.56 32.58 -1.09
C VAL A 40 -11.76 31.47 -1.79
N ASN A 41 -10.45 31.66 -2.00
CA ASN A 41 -9.58 30.69 -2.66
C ASN A 41 -8.82 29.80 -1.65
N LEU A 42 -8.64 30.26 -0.41
CA LEU A 42 -8.03 29.46 0.66
C LEU A 42 -9.01 28.44 1.26
N ASP A 43 -10.31 28.74 1.30
CA ASP A 43 -11.31 27.85 1.91
C ASP A 43 -11.48 26.50 1.19
N PRO A 44 -11.55 26.45 -0.16
CA PRO A 44 -11.58 25.18 -0.87
C PRO A 44 -10.33 24.33 -0.62
N ILE A 45 -9.17 24.95 -0.43
CA ILE A 45 -7.91 24.27 -0.09
C ILE A 45 -8.01 23.68 1.31
N ARG A 46 -8.51 24.44 2.29
CA ARG A 46 -8.75 23.97 3.67
C ARG A 46 -9.66 22.74 3.68
N THR A 47 -10.78 22.79 2.97
CA THR A 47 -11.73 21.67 2.85
C THR A 47 -11.11 20.46 2.14
N SER A 48 -10.33 20.70 1.08
CA SER A 48 -9.64 19.63 0.35
C SER A 48 -8.60 18.92 1.23
N LEU A 49 -7.86 19.66 2.07
CA LEU A 49 -6.90 19.09 3.02
C LEU A 49 -7.56 18.14 4.03
N GLN A 50 -8.74 18.51 4.56
CA GLN A 50 -9.51 17.64 5.46
C GLN A 50 -9.96 16.37 4.73
N THR A 51 -10.44 16.53 3.49
CA THR A 51 -10.92 15.44 2.65
C THR A 51 -9.82 14.42 2.35
N VAL A 52 -8.62 14.85 1.92
CA VAL A 52 -7.53 13.92 1.59
C VAL A 52 -6.97 13.18 2.81
N ILE A 53 -7.02 13.77 4.00
CA ILE A 53 -6.64 13.08 5.24
C ILE A 53 -7.68 12.03 5.62
N SER A 54 -8.97 12.37 5.54
CA SER A 54 -10.08 11.42 5.77
C SER A 54 -9.99 10.25 4.80
N GLU A 55 -9.81 10.53 3.50
CA GLU A 55 -9.64 9.51 2.47
C GLU A 55 -8.46 8.59 2.77
N LEU A 56 -7.28 9.15 3.08
CA LEU A 56 -6.10 8.35 3.42
C LEU A 56 -6.35 7.46 4.65
N ASN A 57 -7.02 7.98 5.67
CA ASN A 57 -7.34 7.21 6.87
C ASN A 57 -8.36 6.09 6.58
N ASN A 58 -9.27 6.28 5.62
CA ASN A 58 -10.19 5.24 5.17
C ASN A 58 -9.51 4.15 4.32
N LYS A 59 -8.52 4.51 3.48
CA LYS A 59 -7.82 3.52 2.63
C LYS A 59 -6.83 2.63 3.39
N LYS A 60 -6.20 3.13 4.47
CA LYS A 60 -5.26 2.35 5.29
C LYS A 60 -5.82 1.02 5.84
N PRO A 61 -6.96 1.00 6.55
CA PRO A 61 -7.52 -0.24 7.09
C PRO A 61 -7.98 -1.19 5.98
N ILE A 62 -8.52 -0.68 4.87
CA ILE A 62 -8.92 -1.51 3.73
C ILE A 62 -7.72 -2.30 3.18
N TYR A 63 -6.58 -1.62 2.98
CA TYR A 63 -5.35 -2.29 2.54
C TYR A 63 -4.85 -3.31 3.58
N LYS A 64 -4.81 -2.95 4.86
CA LYS A 64 -4.39 -3.88 5.93
C LYS A 64 -5.28 -5.14 5.98
N ASN A 65 -6.59 -4.97 5.93
CA ASN A 65 -7.53 -6.07 5.97
C ASN A 65 -7.40 -6.99 4.74
N ALA A 66 -7.19 -6.43 3.55
CA ALA A 66 -6.95 -7.20 2.34
C ALA A 66 -5.67 -8.04 2.45
N VAL A 67 -4.58 -7.45 2.97
CA VAL A 67 -3.31 -8.16 3.21
C VAL A 67 -3.52 -9.32 4.18
N SER A 68 -4.14 -9.05 5.34
CA SER A 68 -4.41 -10.08 6.35
C SER A 68 -5.30 -11.21 5.82
N ALA A 69 -6.33 -10.89 5.04
CA ALA A 69 -7.20 -11.90 4.44
C ALA A 69 -6.42 -12.84 3.49
N ARG A 70 -5.53 -12.29 2.64
CA ARG A 70 -4.68 -13.08 1.75
C ARG A 70 -3.68 -13.94 2.53
N GLU A 71 -3.06 -13.39 3.57
CA GLU A 71 -2.12 -14.11 4.43
C GLU A 71 -2.76 -15.31 5.11
N VAL A 72 -3.96 -15.13 5.67
CA VAL A 72 -4.74 -16.21 6.29
C VAL A 72 -5.09 -17.29 5.26
N ALA A 73 -5.58 -16.91 4.08
CA ALA A 73 -6.01 -17.85 3.06
C ALA A 73 -4.86 -18.70 2.48
N ILE A 74 -3.65 -18.14 2.39
CA ILE A 74 -2.50 -18.85 1.80
C ILE A 74 -1.65 -19.61 2.83
N ALA A 75 -1.82 -19.36 4.13
CA ALA A 75 -1.13 -20.08 5.20
C ALA A 75 -1.21 -21.62 5.10
N PRO A 76 -2.38 -22.26 4.81
CA PRO A 76 -2.46 -23.72 4.73
C PRO A 76 -1.81 -24.32 3.47
N LEU A 77 -1.48 -23.50 2.46
CA LEU A 77 -1.07 -23.95 1.14
C LEU A 77 0.09 -24.96 1.19
N GLY A 78 1.10 -24.71 2.03
CA GLY A 78 2.24 -25.62 2.15
C GLY A 78 1.88 -27.02 2.65
N LYS A 79 0.95 -27.10 3.61
CA LYS A 79 0.46 -28.39 4.15
C LYS A 79 -0.36 -29.14 3.11
N LEU A 80 -1.23 -28.43 2.37
CA LEU A 80 -2.03 -29.01 1.30
C LEU A 80 -1.16 -29.63 0.21
N MET A 81 -0.11 -28.93 -0.24
CA MET A 81 0.83 -29.45 -1.25
C MET A 81 1.56 -30.71 -0.79
N THR A 82 1.90 -30.81 0.50
CA THR A 82 2.48 -32.04 1.06
C THR A 82 1.48 -33.19 1.05
N LYS A 83 0.24 -32.94 1.47
CA LYS A 83 -0.79 -33.96 1.53
C LYS A 83 -1.15 -34.47 0.13
N SER A 84 -1.42 -33.56 -0.80
CA SER A 84 -1.79 -33.90 -2.18
C SER A 84 -0.66 -34.58 -2.94
N SER A 85 0.60 -34.16 -2.73
CA SER A 85 1.76 -34.81 -3.36
C SER A 85 2.00 -36.22 -2.83
N ASN A 86 1.78 -36.47 -1.53
CA ASN A 86 1.92 -37.81 -0.98
C ASN A 86 0.77 -38.73 -1.40
N PHE A 87 -0.46 -38.21 -1.54
CA PHE A 87 -1.55 -38.95 -2.16
C PHE A 87 -1.17 -39.37 -3.59
N ALA A 88 -0.65 -38.45 -4.41
CA ALA A 88 -0.22 -38.75 -5.78
C ALA A 88 0.88 -39.84 -5.84
N LYS A 89 1.77 -39.93 -4.84
CA LYS A 89 2.78 -41.01 -4.80
C LYS A 89 2.19 -42.40 -4.60
N SER A 90 1.02 -42.50 -3.97
CA SER A 90 0.33 -43.77 -3.71
C SER A 90 -0.40 -44.32 -4.95
N LEU A 91 -0.57 -43.50 -5.99
CA LEU A 91 -1.27 -43.88 -7.21
C LEU A 91 -0.43 -44.81 -8.08
N ASP A 92 -1.09 -45.61 -8.91
CA ASP A 92 -0.46 -46.45 -9.93
C ASP A 92 -0.20 -45.65 -11.23
N ILE A 93 0.65 -44.64 -11.12
CA ILE A 93 1.11 -43.81 -12.25
C ILE A 93 2.64 -43.92 -12.39
N SER A 94 3.19 -43.46 -13.51
CA SER A 94 4.63 -43.56 -13.78
C SER A 94 5.47 -42.86 -12.70
N THR A 95 6.68 -43.38 -12.44
CA THR A 95 7.63 -42.74 -11.52
C THR A 95 7.93 -41.31 -11.92
N THR A 96 8.07 -41.04 -13.22
CA THR A 96 8.29 -39.71 -13.78
C THR A 96 7.15 -38.74 -13.45
N ASP A 97 5.90 -39.19 -13.55
CA ASP A 97 4.75 -38.34 -13.20
C ASP A 97 4.70 -38.03 -11.71
N LYS A 98 4.98 -39.02 -10.85
CA LYS A 98 5.10 -38.82 -9.39
C LYS A 98 6.16 -37.76 -9.07
N GLU A 99 7.31 -37.83 -9.74
CA GLU A 99 8.40 -36.86 -9.58
C GLU A 99 8.02 -35.47 -10.07
N ASN A 100 7.35 -35.36 -11.23
CA ASN A 100 6.87 -34.10 -11.78
C ASN A 100 5.88 -33.40 -10.82
N ILE A 101 4.89 -34.13 -10.30
CA ILE A 101 3.94 -33.64 -9.30
C ILE A 101 4.69 -33.19 -8.03
N ALA A 102 5.60 -34.01 -7.52
CA ALA A 102 6.38 -33.68 -6.32
C ALA A 102 7.26 -32.43 -6.51
N ASN A 103 7.87 -32.25 -7.68
CA ASN A 103 8.70 -31.10 -7.99
C ASN A 103 7.88 -29.81 -8.09
N GLN A 104 6.66 -29.87 -8.64
CA GLN A 104 5.75 -28.73 -8.67
C GLN A 104 5.26 -28.36 -7.26
N ALA A 105 4.94 -29.34 -6.41
CA ALA A 105 4.62 -29.10 -5.00
C ALA A 105 5.77 -28.40 -4.25
N LYS A 106 7.03 -28.79 -4.49
CA LYS A 106 8.21 -28.14 -3.87
C LYS A 106 8.31 -26.65 -4.23
N LYS A 107 7.97 -26.25 -5.46
CA LYS A 107 7.98 -24.83 -5.87
C LYS A 107 7.01 -23.99 -5.05
N ILE A 108 5.84 -24.55 -4.73
CA ILE A 108 4.79 -23.85 -3.95
C ILE A 108 5.13 -23.76 -2.45
N ARG A 109 5.85 -24.76 -1.92
CA ARG A 109 6.30 -24.78 -0.52
C ARG A 109 7.55 -23.95 -0.26
N GLY A 110 8.38 -23.76 -1.28
CA GLY A 110 9.65 -23.04 -1.15
C GLY A 110 10.84 -23.95 -0.83
N ASP A 111 10.68 -25.26 -0.93
CA ASP A 111 11.71 -26.25 -0.58
C ASP A 111 12.78 -26.43 -1.68
N GLN A 112 12.81 -25.56 -2.69
CA GLN A 112 13.79 -25.66 -3.77
C GLN A 112 15.16 -25.22 -3.25
N LYS A 113 16.15 -26.13 -3.31
CA LYS A 113 17.55 -25.76 -3.05
C LYS A 113 17.97 -24.70 -4.08
N PRO A 114 18.62 -23.61 -3.67
CA PRO A 114 19.26 -22.71 -4.62
C PRO A 114 20.20 -23.53 -5.51
N LYS A 115 20.18 -23.28 -6.82
CA LYS A 115 21.22 -23.83 -7.70
C LYS A 115 22.56 -23.28 -7.19
N SER A 116 23.51 -24.16 -6.89
CA SER A 116 24.88 -23.75 -6.55
C SER A 116 25.46 -23.05 -7.78
N VAL A 117 25.81 -21.78 -7.61
CA VAL A 117 26.61 -21.05 -8.58
C VAL A 117 28.06 -21.48 -8.33
N ASN A 118 28.71 -22.06 -9.34
CA ASN A 118 30.13 -22.39 -9.25
C ASN A 118 30.94 -21.08 -9.28
N PRO A 119 31.69 -20.71 -8.22
CA PRO A 119 32.41 -19.43 -8.19
C PRO A 119 33.51 -19.35 -9.27
N GLU A 120 33.97 -20.48 -9.79
CA GLU A 120 35.07 -20.55 -10.77
C GLU A 120 34.65 -20.32 -12.22
N THR A 121 33.34 -20.33 -12.56
CA THR A 121 32.90 -20.24 -13.97
C THR A 121 31.82 -19.20 -14.27
N THR A 122 31.30 -18.47 -13.29
CA THR A 122 30.27 -17.45 -13.52
C THR A 122 30.37 -16.31 -12.50
N GLU A 123 30.87 -15.14 -12.94
CA GLU A 123 30.57 -13.86 -12.30
C GLU A 123 29.14 -13.47 -12.68
N THR A 124 28.16 -14.02 -11.96
CA THR A 124 26.79 -13.54 -12.05
C THR A 124 26.26 -13.35 -10.65
N ASP A 125 25.83 -12.12 -10.34
CA ASP A 125 25.01 -11.84 -9.16
C ASP A 125 23.93 -12.92 -9.06
N GLY A 126 23.96 -13.68 -7.96
CA GLY A 126 23.07 -14.82 -7.77
C GLY A 126 21.61 -14.37 -7.82
N ILE A 127 20.95 -14.54 -8.97
CA ILE A 127 19.53 -14.24 -9.10
C ILE A 127 18.78 -15.21 -8.20
N SER A 128 18.02 -14.67 -7.25
CA SER A 128 17.12 -15.47 -6.41
C SER A 128 16.16 -16.25 -7.31
N THR A 129 16.31 -17.57 -7.33
CA THR A 129 15.42 -18.48 -8.08
C THR A 129 14.15 -18.85 -7.29
N SER A 130 13.98 -18.26 -6.11
CA SER A 130 12.84 -18.55 -5.22
C SER A 130 11.54 -17.98 -5.79
N GLN A 131 10.60 -18.86 -6.10
CA GLN A 131 9.25 -18.52 -6.59
C GLN A 131 8.26 -18.31 -5.42
N MET A 132 8.71 -17.66 -4.34
CA MET A 132 7.97 -17.51 -3.07
C MET A 132 7.05 -16.29 -3.01
N SER A 133 7.00 -15.47 -4.06
CA SER A 133 6.00 -14.40 -4.13
C SER A 133 4.58 -14.98 -4.08
N TYR A 134 3.62 -14.20 -3.56
CA TYR A 134 2.21 -14.62 -3.52
C TYR A 134 1.72 -14.99 -4.93
N ASP A 135 2.01 -14.15 -5.93
CA ASP A 135 1.58 -14.37 -7.30
C ASP A 135 2.24 -15.61 -7.92
N SER A 136 3.53 -15.83 -7.67
CA SER A 136 4.23 -17.06 -8.08
C SER A 136 3.61 -18.31 -7.46
N ARG A 137 3.28 -18.29 -6.16
CA ARG A 137 2.67 -19.45 -5.48
C ARG A 137 1.27 -19.74 -5.98
N ILE A 138 0.48 -18.70 -6.28
CA ILE A 138 -0.85 -18.80 -6.87
C ILE A 138 -0.77 -19.41 -8.28
N ALA A 139 0.08 -18.87 -9.15
CA ALA A 139 0.26 -19.40 -10.51
C ALA A 139 0.77 -20.86 -10.50
N ASN A 140 1.68 -21.19 -9.58
CA ASN A 140 2.15 -22.56 -9.45
C ASN A 140 1.06 -23.52 -8.93
N LEU A 141 0.13 -23.06 -8.08
CA LEU A 141 -1.00 -23.86 -7.60
C LEU A 141 -1.94 -24.25 -8.75
N ASP A 142 -2.20 -23.34 -9.69
CA ASP A 142 -3.02 -23.64 -10.88
C ASP A 142 -2.37 -24.73 -11.75
N ALA A 143 -1.08 -24.56 -12.06
CA ALA A 143 -0.30 -25.55 -12.80
C ALA A 143 -0.23 -26.90 -12.07
N TYR A 144 -0.07 -26.87 -10.74
CA TYR A 144 -0.08 -28.08 -9.91
C TYR A 144 -1.43 -28.80 -9.96
N THR A 145 -2.53 -28.05 -9.84
CA THR A 145 -3.88 -28.60 -9.84
C THR A 145 -4.23 -29.19 -11.21
N THR A 146 -3.80 -28.55 -12.29
CA THR A 146 -3.95 -29.06 -13.67
C THR A 146 -3.15 -30.35 -13.86
N GLN A 147 -1.91 -30.43 -13.35
CA GLN A 147 -1.11 -31.66 -13.40
C GLN A 147 -1.75 -32.80 -12.61
N LEU A 148 -2.37 -32.52 -11.46
CA LEU A 148 -3.11 -33.56 -10.73
C LEU A 148 -4.34 -34.02 -11.52
N ALA A 149 -5.07 -33.08 -12.13
CA ALA A 149 -6.28 -33.35 -12.89
C ALA A 149 -6.04 -34.13 -14.20
N SER A 150 -4.80 -34.14 -14.73
CA SER A 150 -4.46 -34.95 -15.91
C SER A 150 -4.34 -36.44 -15.62
N HIS A 151 -4.36 -36.85 -14.35
CA HIS A 151 -4.36 -38.26 -13.93
C HIS A 151 -5.73 -38.65 -13.40
N SER A 152 -6.44 -39.51 -14.14
CA SER A 152 -7.76 -40.01 -13.74
C SER A 152 -7.75 -40.79 -12.42
N GLU A 153 -6.59 -41.32 -12.04
CA GLU A 153 -6.29 -42.04 -10.82
C GLU A 153 -6.29 -41.11 -9.59
N TYR A 154 -6.14 -39.79 -9.79
CA TYR A 154 -6.17 -38.82 -8.71
C TYR A 154 -7.62 -38.59 -8.23
N ALA A 155 -8.11 -39.50 -7.38
CA ALA A 155 -9.45 -39.47 -6.82
C ALA A 155 -9.44 -39.55 -5.27
N PRO A 156 -8.97 -38.50 -4.57
CA PRO A 156 -8.90 -38.53 -3.10
C PRO A 156 -10.28 -38.45 -2.44
N ASN A 157 -10.43 -39.18 -1.34
CA ASN A 157 -11.61 -39.09 -0.47
C ASN A 157 -11.52 -37.88 0.48
N GLU A 158 -10.32 -37.38 0.74
CA GLU A 158 -10.06 -36.21 1.56
C GLU A 158 -10.41 -34.93 0.81
N THR A 159 -11.50 -34.28 1.22
CA THR A 159 -12.09 -33.12 0.54
C THR A 159 -11.06 -32.02 0.27
N GLU A 160 -10.15 -31.71 1.19
CA GLU A 160 -9.23 -30.57 1.05
C GLU A 160 -8.16 -30.72 -0.04
N ILE A 161 -7.92 -31.94 -0.54
CA ILE A 161 -6.98 -32.20 -1.64
C ILE A 161 -7.67 -32.63 -2.94
N GLN A 162 -9.00 -32.66 -2.98
CA GLN A 162 -9.73 -32.87 -4.23
C GLN A 162 -9.46 -31.72 -5.22
N ILE A 163 -9.49 -32.04 -6.51
CA ILE A 163 -9.26 -31.07 -7.60
C ILE A 163 -10.17 -29.85 -7.44
N THR A 164 -11.46 -30.06 -7.17
CA THR A 164 -12.43 -28.97 -6.98
C THR A 164 -12.06 -28.05 -5.81
N SER A 165 -11.58 -28.61 -4.69
CA SER A 165 -11.16 -27.83 -3.53
C SER A 165 -9.89 -27.03 -3.80
N LEU A 166 -8.91 -27.61 -4.51
CA LEU A 166 -7.69 -26.92 -4.90
C LEU A 166 -7.98 -25.79 -5.91
N GLN A 167 -8.90 -26.01 -6.86
CA GLN A 167 -9.38 -24.99 -7.79
C GLN A 167 -10.11 -23.85 -7.06
N ALA A 168 -10.97 -24.18 -6.09
CA ALA A 168 -11.66 -23.18 -5.27
C ALA A 168 -10.67 -22.34 -4.43
N LEU A 169 -9.64 -22.99 -3.86
CA LEU A 169 -8.56 -22.28 -3.18
C LEU A 169 -7.78 -21.38 -4.13
N HIS A 170 -7.44 -21.85 -5.33
CA HIS A 170 -6.77 -21.03 -6.35
C HIS A 170 -7.59 -19.78 -6.69
N SER A 171 -8.88 -19.94 -7.01
CA SER A 171 -9.79 -18.81 -7.30
C SER A 171 -9.89 -17.81 -6.13
N THR A 172 -9.96 -18.32 -4.90
CA THR A 172 -9.97 -17.50 -3.68
C THR A 172 -8.68 -16.69 -3.57
N LEU A 173 -7.52 -17.32 -3.77
CA LEU A 173 -6.23 -16.63 -3.66
C LEU A 173 -6.03 -15.59 -4.77
N VAL A 174 -6.46 -15.87 -6.00
CA VAL A 174 -6.46 -14.89 -7.11
C VAL A 174 -7.29 -13.66 -6.72
N THR A 175 -8.51 -13.86 -6.26
CA THR A 175 -9.43 -12.79 -5.85
C THR A 175 -8.83 -11.95 -4.72
N LEU A 176 -8.26 -12.60 -3.69
CA LEU A 176 -7.62 -11.91 -2.57
C LEU A 176 -6.35 -11.16 -2.99
N SER A 177 -5.56 -11.69 -3.92
CA SER A 177 -4.38 -10.97 -4.46
C SER A 177 -4.81 -9.72 -5.25
N GLN A 178 -5.87 -9.81 -6.06
CA GLN A 178 -6.44 -8.66 -6.75
C GLN A 178 -6.99 -7.60 -5.79
N ALA A 179 -7.61 -8.02 -4.68
CA ALA A 179 -8.08 -7.10 -3.64
C ALA A 179 -6.93 -6.36 -2.96
N VAL A 180 -5.81 -7.05 -2.66
CA VAL A 180 -4.59 -6.42 -2.12
C VAL A 180 -4.03 -5.39 -3.10
N ASN A 181 -3.91 -5.75 -4.38
CA ASN A 181 -3.38 -4.86 -5.42
C ASN A 181 -4.25 -3.61 -5.58
N SER A 182 -5.57 -3.79 -5.66
CA SER A 182 -6.53 -2.69 -5.79
C SER A 182 -6.49 -1.75 -4.58
N ALA A 183 -6.48 -2.31 -3.36
CA ALA A 183 -6.40 -1.53 -2.13
C ALA A 183 -5.04 -0.81 -1.98
N GLY A 184 -3.95 -1.45 -2.40
CA GLY A 184 -2.60 -0.89 -2.41
C GLY A 184 -2.50 0.30 -3.36
N ASN A 185 -3.00 0.16 -4.58
CA ASN A 185 -3.04 1.24 -5.57
C ASN A 185 -3.88 2.42 -5.07
N ALA A 186 -5.07 2.16 -4.50
CA ALA A 186 -5.90 3.20 -3.91
C ALA A 186 -5.19 3.95 -2.77
N LEU A 187 -4.41 3.24 -1.93
CA LEU A 187 -3.61 3.85 -0.87
C LEU A 187 -2.46 4.71 -1.41
N ILE A 188 -1.80 4.27 -2.49
CA ILE A 188 -0.76 5.06 -3.18
C ILE A 188 -1.36 6.34 -3.75
N THR A 189 -2.49 6.26 -4.45
CA THR A 189 -3.19 7.44 -5.00
C THR A 189 -3.60 8.42 -3.89
N ALA A 190 -4.18 7.94 -2.78
CA ALA A 190 -4.54 8.79 -1.65
C ALA A 190 -3.31 9.51 -1.05
N ARG A 191 -2.16 8.83 -0.96
CA ARG A 191 -0.89 9.45 -0.52
C ARG A 191 -0.38 10.49 -1.52
N ALA A 192 -0.48 10.22 -2.81
CA ALA A 192 -0.08 11.14 -3.87
C ALA A 192 -0.94 12.42 -3.84
N ASN A 193 -2.27 12.28 -3.77
CA ASN A 193 -3.20 13.40 -3.67
C ASN A 193 -2.91 14.29 -2.45
N ARG A 194 -2.72 13.67 -1.28
CA ARG A 194 -2.31 14.39 -0.06
C ARG A 194 -1.00 15.15 -0.27
N ASN A 195 0.03 14.50 -0.82
CA ASN A 195 1.33 15.13 -1.04
C ASN A 195 1.27 16.25 -2.08
N ASN A 196 0.38 16.14 -3.07
CA ASN A 196 0.19 17.15 -4.09
C ASN A 196 -0.25 18.49 -3.48
N ILE A 197 -1.31 18.46 -2.66
CA ILE A 197 -1.85 19.68 -2.03
C ILE A 197 -0.88 20.22 -0.96
N LEU A 198 -0.27 19.33 -0.17
CA LEU A 198 0.60 19.75 0.92
C LEU A 198 1.96 20.31 0.44
N TYR A 199 2.54 19.76 -0.62
CA TYR A 199 3.97 19.97 -0.91
C TYR A 199 4.33 20.17 -2.38
N LYS A 200 3.68 19.46 -3.32
CA LYS A 200 4.19 19.36 -4.69
C LYS A 200 3.56 20.33 -5.69
N ASN A 201 2.34 20.78 -5.44
CA ASN A 201 1.69 21.79 -6.29
C ASN A 201 2.46 23.13 -6.18
N GLU A 202 2.55 23.89 -7.28
CA GLU A 202 3.09 25.25 -7.28
C GLU A 202 2.39 26.16 -6.26
N THR A 203 1.09 25.94 -6.05
CA THR A 203 0.27 26.64 -5.05
C THR A 203 -0.01 25.73 -3.85
N ASN A 204 1.04 25.08 -3.31
CA ASN A 204 0.92 24.29 -2.09
C ASN A 204 0.79 25.16 -0.83
N ILE A 205 0.38 24.54 0.28
CA ILE A 205 0.10 25.24 1.54
C ILE A 205 1.32 26.00 2.09
N ILE A 206 2.54 25.56 1.80
CA ILE A 206 3.75 26.18 2.33
C ILE A 206 4.00 27.49 1.60
N GLN A 207 3.84 27.49 0.27
CA GLN A 207 3.94 28.71 -0.52
C GLN A 207 2.82 29.69 -0.14
N LEU A 208 1.58 29.21 -0.02
CA LEU A 208 0.45 30.04 0.41
C LEU A 208 0.70 30.71 1.76
N ILE A 209 1.20 29.98 2.75
CA ILE A 209 1.49 30.55 4.07
C ILE A 209 2.67 31.53 4.02
N LYS A 210 3.67 31.33 3.15
CA LYS A 210 4.73 32.32 2.92
C LYS A 210 4.13 33.63 2.37
N ASP A 211 3.25 33.53 1.38
CA ASP A 211 2.59 34.69 0.76
C ASP A 211 1.67 35.42 1.77
N VAL A 212 0.90 34.66 2.56
CA VAL A 212 0.08 35.19 3.67
C VAL A 212 0.96 35.95 4.66
N LYS A 213 2.08 35.37 5.10
CA LYS A 213 3.01 36.03 6.04
C LYS A 213 3.57 37.33 5.47
N SER A 214 3.91 37.35 4.18
CA SER A 214 4.38 38.57 3.50
C SER A 214 3.30 39.65 3.44
N TYR A 215 2.06 39.27 3.11
CA TYR A 215 0.93 40.20 3.13
C TYR A 215 0.68 40.77 4.53
N LEU A 216 0.64 39.93 5.57
CA LEU A 216 0.44 40.39 6.95
C LEU A 216 1.53 41.36 7.42
N LYS A 217 2.79 41.18 6.99
CA LYS A 217 3.86 42.15 7.25
C LYS A 217 3.63 43.49 6.58
N SER A 218 3.05 43.51 5.37
CA SER A 218 2.79 44.75 4.63
C SER A 218 1.77 45.67 5.31
N LEU A 219 0.92 45.11 6.18
CA LEU A 219 -0.07 45.85 6.97
C LEU A 219 0.55 46.60 8.18
N GLY A 220 1.85 46.47 8.43
CA GLY A 220 2.53 47.16 9.53
C GLY A 220 2.01 46.76 10.91
N ASP A 221 1.84 47.72 11.80
CA ASP A 221 1.43 47.48 13.19
C ASP A 221 0.06 46.81 13.30
N ALA A 222 -0.88 47.12 12.40
CA ALA A 222 -2.20 46.49 12.37
C ALA A 222 -2.13 44.98 12.06
N GLY A 223 -1.17 44.55 11.23
CA GLY A 223 -0.98 43.13 10.89
C GLY A 223 -0.10 42.36 11.87
N LYS A 224 0.68 43.04 12.71
CA LYS A 224 1.71 42.44 13.59
C LYS A 224 1.16 41.36 14.54
N PRO A 225 0.00 41.53 15.22
CA PRO A 225 -0.55 40.48 16.08
C PRO A 225 -0.86 39.19 15.31
N TYR A 226 -1.50 39.32 14.15
CA TYR A 226 -1.89 38.21 13.28
C TYR A 226 -0.67 37.53 12.65
N TYR A 227 0.32 38.32 12.19
CA TYR A 227 1.59 37.79 11.71
C TYR A 227 2.27 36.91 12.77
N ASN A 228 2.35 37.38 14.01
CA ASN A 228 2.96 36.64 15.11
C ASN A 228 2.19 35.35 15.43
N ALA A 229 0.86 35.36 15.34
CA ALA A 229 0.03 34.17 15.51
C ALA A 229 0.34 33.13 14.41
N ILE A 230 0.37 33.56 13.14
CA ILE A 230 0.66 32.69 11.99
C ILE A 230 2.10 32.15 12.01
N VAL A 231 3.08 32.91 12.53
CA VAL A 231 4.48 32.43 12.65
C VAL A 231 4.62 31.28 13.63
N LYS A 232 3.82 31.25 14.71
CA LYS A 232 3.81 30.14 15.68
C LYS A 232 3.28 28.84 15.08
N LEU A 233 2.48 28.92 14.01
CA LEU A 233 2.02 27.76 13.24
C LEU A 233 3.16 27.24 12.36
N GLN A 234 3.80 26.16 12.80
CA GLN A 234 4.92 25.55 12.08
C GLN A 234 4.44 24.68 10.93
N PHE A 235 4.87 25.00 9.70
CA PHE A 235 4.66 24.17 8.52
C PHE A 235 5.97 23.50 8.14
N LYS A 236 5.98 22.17 8.02
CA LYS A 236 7.18 21.40 7.64
C LYS A 236 6.99 20.73 6.30
N GLU A 237 8.00 20.83 5.44
CA GLU A 237 8.14 20.01 4.24
C GLU A 237 8.42 18.55 4.62
N THR A 238 8.07 17.61 3.74
CA THR A 238 8.54 16.23 3.88
C THR A 238 10.06 16.19 3.70
N LYS A 239 10.76 15.49 4.60
CA LYS A 239 12.10 14.94 4.28
C LYS A 239 11.96 13.81 3.27
#